data_AF-A0A8H5HWV6-F1
#
_entry.id   AF-A0A8H5HWV6-F1
#
_cell.length_a   1.000
_cell.length_b   1.000
_cell.length_c   1.000
_cell.angle_alpha   90.00
_cell.angle_beta   90.00
_cell.angle_gamma   90.00
#
_symmetry.space_group_name_H-M   'P 1'
#
loop_
_entity.id
_entity.type
_entity.pdbx_description
1 polymer ?
#
loop_
_entity_poly.entity_id
_entity_poly.type
_entity_poly.pdbx_seq_one_letter_code
_entity_poly.pdbx_strand_id
1 'polypeptide(L)'
;MSRLERGQDEKMPRLLAFCGDGCSFRGILSYHYMWAGLSSTTVGINDAQGLSFIRTADGNLDVGGHSAACRPICGRSFCWPWVSAADACGRPMDPFILFLLDCLDFSLSPPMASSSKPLTILFKHASGIDIYMDVYLSPSATQEKPAPCLLWWHGGGLLQGSREDDNVVTIVVVSPHHLRAPETHNITFISADYRLAPQFRFPVILSDCADAIQFLHSEHFKKETKGLADTSQIILSGSSAGGWLSLLCGCGIGFEESGVPNPPPVQGIIPIYPITDLEDPFWTTKQTPVPYFGRFIAKEEVQPFIDPNDPTSHVASSPLDSKRSFMYPYMLQEKRAILSDLLLSGTGIPPAAFSVAQSLKVGHNKLSVPPVYIVHGDQDTKVPVVQSRDVVEALKDLKRKLDIDYEYEELKGIDHLYDREPECEMEAMYQFIKRVFKS
;
A
#
# COMPACT_ATOMS: atom_id res chain seq x y z
N MET A 1 25.22 44.40 -44.38
CA MET A 1 26.66 44.67 -44.63
C MET A 1 27.36 44.46 -43.28
N SER A 2 28.48 43.77 -43.10
CA SER A 2 29.28 42.84 -43.92
C SER A 2 30.17 42.04 -42.93
N ARG A 3 30.42 40.72 -43.04
CA ARG A 3 31.31 40.00 -44.01
C ARG A 3 32.75 40.55 -44.03
N LEU A 4 33.84 39.77 -44.04
CA LEU A 4 34.08 38.29 -44.01
C LEU A 4 34.91 37.96 -42.72
N GLU A 5 35.76 36.94 -42.49
CA GLU A 5 36.24 35.65 -43.07
C GLU A 5 36.93 34.88 -41.90
N ARG A 6 37.01 33.56 -41.64
CA ARG A 6 36.72 32.24 -42.27
C ARG A 6 37.95 31.41 -42.70
N GLY A 7 38.30 30.39 -41.91
CA GLY A 7 39.25 29.28 -42.18
C GLY A 7 39.06 28.21 -41.09
N GLN A 8 38.83 26.91 -41.34
CA GLN A 8 39.47 25.92 -42.24
C GLN A 8 40.88 25.49 -41.79
N ASP A 9 41.26 24.20 -41.77
CA ASP A 9 40.53 22.91 -41.80
C ASP A 9 41.50 21.74 -41.48
N GLU A 10 41.01 20.49 -41.35
CA GLU A 10 41.75 19.20 -41.44
C GLU A 10 43.05 18.98 -40.61
N LYS A 11 43.20 17.89 -39.83
CA LYS A 11 43.34 16.50 -40.34
C LYS A 11 43.28 15.42 -39.25
N MET A 12 42.85 14.21 -39.62
CA MET A 12 43.11 12.95 -38.89
C MET A 12 44.53 12.40 -39.15
N PRO A 13 44.98 11.46 -38.30
CA PRO A 13 45.66 10.25 -38.76
C PRO A 13 44.78 8.99 -38.59
N ARG A 14 44.57 8.26 -39.70
CA ARG A 14 44.39 6.79 -39.71
C ARG A 14 45.81 6.16 -39.74
N LEU A 15 46.10 4.87 -39.56
CA LEU A 15 45.38 3.58 -39.44
C LEU A 15 46.11 2.76 -38.33
N LEU A 16 45.57 1.69 -37.76
CA LEU A 16 45.46 0.35 -38.35
C LEU A 16 44.44 -0.51 -37.57
N ALA A 17 43.93 -1.56 -38.21
CA ALA A 17 42.91 -2.45 -37.66
C ALA A 17 43.39 -3.91 -37.56
N PHE A 18 42.76 -4.68 -36.68
CA PHE A 18 42.65 -6.14 -36.77
C PHE A 18 41.23 -6.57 -36.36
N CYS A 19 40.74 -7.69 -36.90
CA CYS A 19 39.34 -8.09 -36.84
C CYS A 19 38.95 -8.82 -35.53
N GLY A 20 37.66 -8.76 -35.22
CA GLY A 20 36.98 -9.58 -34.21
C GLY A 20 35.47 -9.36 -34.30
N ASP A 21 34.71 -10.44 -34.44
CA ASP A 21 33.25 -10.46 -34.66
C ASP A 21 32.48 -9.95 -33.43
N GLY A 22 31.20 -9.55 -33.48
CA GLY A 22 30.23 -9.50 -34.58
C GLY A 22 28.80 -9.35 -34.01
N CYS A 23 27.81 -9.08 -34.87
CA CYS A 23 26.39 -8.87 -34.54
C CYS A 23 26.06 -7.66 -33.61
N SER A 24 25.24 -6.74 -34.15
CA SER A 24 24.58 -5.68 -33.38
C SER A 24 23.11 -6.03 -33.19
N PHE A 25 22.47 -5.50 -32.14
CA PHE A 25 21.02 -5.56 -31.97
C PHE A 25 20.41 -4.15 -31.95
N ARG A 26 19.60 -3.85 -32.98
CA ARG A 26 18.60 -2.78 -33.00
C ARG A 26 17.24 -3.46 -33.11
N GLY A 27 16.31 -3.16 -32.20
CA GLY A 27 14.99 -3.78 -32.24
C GLY A 27 14.10 -3.40 -31.06
N ILE A 28 13.66 -2.14 -31.01
CA ILE A 28 12.45 -1.79 -30.24
C ILE A 28 11.25 -2.16 -31.12
N LEU A 29 10.42 -3.09 -30.66
CA LEU A 29 9.21 -3.54 -31.36
C LEU A 29 7.98 -3.15 -30.54
N SER A 30 7.41 -1.99 -30.87
CA SER A 30 6.19 -1.49 -30.26
C SER A 30 4.99 -2.31 -30.75
N TYR A 31 4.26 -2.94 -29.84
CA TYR A 31 2.97 -3.56 -30.16
C TYR A 31 1.85 -2.51 -30.14
N HIS A 32 1.18 -2.33 -31.27
CA HIS A 32 -0.13 -1.67 -31.35
C HIS A 32 -1.18 -2.75 -31.62
N TYR A 33 -2.19 -2.85 -30.76
CA TYR A 33 -3.38 -3.63 -31.06
C TYR A 33 -4.36 -2.78 -31.85
N MET A 34 -4.54 -3.10 -33.13
CA MET A 34 -5.50 -2.46 -34.01
C MET A 34 -6.74 -3.34 -34.16
N TRP A 35 -7.91 -2.79 -33.82
CA TRP A 35 -9.19 -3.51 -33.90
C TRP A 35 -9.65 -3.66 -35.36
N ALA A 36 -9.84 -4.91 -35.79
CA ALA A 36 -10.60 -5.29 -36.98
C ALA A 36 -11.16 -6.70 -36.75
N GLY A 37 -12.44 -6.92 -37.03
CA GLY A 37 -13.06 -8.23 -36.87
C GLY A 37 -13.93 -8.60 -38.08
N LEU A 38 -14.12 -9.89 -38.31
CA LEU A 38 -15.29 -10.46 -39.00
C LEU A 38 -15.33 -12.01 -38.93
N SER A 39 -16.54 -12.55 -38.83
CA SER A 39 -17.00 -13.89 -39.27
C SER A 39 -16.10 -15.13 -39.13
N SER A 40 -16.40 -15.94 -38.10
CA SER A 40 -16.72 -17.39 -38.18
C SER A 40 -16.12 -18.29 -39.29
N THR A 41 -15.30 -19.27 -38.88
CA THR A 41 -15.28 -20.62 -39.47
C THR A 41 -14.95 -21.68 -38.41
N THR A 42 -15.44 -22.91 -38.58
CA THR A 42 -15.15 -24.08 -37.73
C THR A 42 -14.16 -25.03 -38.44
N VAL A 43 -13.65 -26.06 -37.73
CA VAL A 43 -12.70 -27.12 -38.17
C VAL A 43 -11.22 -26.67 -38.08
N GLY A 44 -10.30 -27.46 -37.51
CA GLY A 44 -10.48 -28.77 -36.85
C GLY A 44 -9.21 -29.25 -36.14
N ILE A 45 -9.34 -30.29 -35.29
CA ILE A 45 -8.25 -30.85 -34.49
C ILE A 45 -7.34 -31.75 -35.34
N ASN A 46 -6.03 -31.68 -35.12
CA ASN A 46 -5.06 -32.71 -35.52
C ASN A 46 -3.89 -32.71 -34.53
N ASP A 47 -3.81 -33.73 -33.68
CA ASP A 47 -2.72 -33.90 -32.70
C ASP A 47 -1.48 -34.52 -33.35
N ALA A 48 -0.29 -33.98 -33.05
CA ALA A 48 0.97 -34.62 -33.42
C ALA A 48 2.20 -34.17 -32.59
N GLN A 49 2.22 -34.47 -31.29
CA GLN A 49 3.38 -35.06 -30.59
C GLN A 49 3.01 -35.32 -29.11
N GLY A 50 3.21 -36.56 -28.64
CA GLY A 50 2.66 -37.01 -27.37
C GLY A 50 3.68 -37.60 -26.39
N LEU A 51 3.30 -37.59 -25.11
CA LEU A 51 3.89 -38.39 -24.05
C LEU A 51 2.74 -39.12 -23.33
N SER A 52 2.73 -40.45 -23.40
CA SER A 52 1.71 -41.30 -22.79
C SER A 52 2.19 -41.90 -21.47
N PHE A 53 1.40 -41.73 -20.41
CA PHE A 53 1.67 -42.35 -19.11
C PHE A 53 1.28 -43.82 -19.11
N ILE A 54 2.21 -44.70 -18.72
CA ILE A 54 1.91 -46.10 -18.38
C ILE A 54 1.88 -46.21 -16.85
N ARG A 55 0.73 -46.58 -16.29
CA ARG A 55 0.64 -47.11 -14.92
C ARG A 55 0.99 -48.59 -14.95
N THR A 56 1.96 -49.01 -14.16
CA THR A 56 2.04 -50.39 -13.66
C THR A 56 1.32 -50.48 -12.31
N ALA A 57 0.60 -51.58 -12.10
CA ALA A 57 0.15 -51.96 -10.78
C ALA A 57 1.30 -52.65 -10.04
N ASP A 58 1.57 -52.19 -8.83
CA ASP A 58 1.95 -52.95 -7.63
C ASP A 58 2.70 -52.02 -6.68
N GLY A 59 2.01 -51.63 -5.60
CA GLY A 59 2.48 -50.58 -4.70
C GLY A 59 3.42 -51.12 -3.62
N ASN A 60 4.72 -50.91 -3.80
CA ASN A 60 5.67 -50.59 -2.71
C ASN A 60 7.03 -50.18 -3.29
N LEU A 61 7.69 -49.22 -2.64
CA LEU A 61 9.13 -48.99 -2.77
C LEU A 61 9.69 -48.77 -1.36
N ASP A 62 10.66 -49.61 -0.99
CA ASP A 62 11.22 -49.68 0.36
C ASP A 62 12.34 -48.65 0.55
N VAL A 63 12.36 -47.97 1.69
CA VAL A 63 13.42 -47.02 2.07
C VAL A 63 13.68 -47.16 3.58
N GLY A 64 14.77 -47.82 3.93
CA GLY A 64 15.04 -48.23 5.30
C GLY A 64 15.41 -47.09 6.25
N GLY A 65 14.64 -46.97 7.34
CA GLY A 65 15.11 -46.48 8.64
C GLY A 65 15.40 -44.98 8.79
N HIS A 66 14.43 -44.23 9.32
CA HIS A 66 14.41 -43.87 10.75
C HIS A 66 13.00 -43.36 11.14
N SER A 67 12.60 -43.53 12.40
CA SER A 67 11.23 -43.24 12.86
C SER A 67 11.08 -41.86 13.53
N ALA A 68 10.13 -41.08 13.05
CA ALA A 68 9.51 -39.97 13.78
C ALA A 68 8.00 -40.03 13.53
N ALA A 69 7.19 -39.96 14.59
CA ALA A 69 5.75 -40.22 14.53
C ALA A 69 4.92 -38.94 14.67
N CYS A 70 4.33 -38.47 13.58
CA CYS A 70 3.29 -37.44 13.60
C CYS A 70 1.90 -38.10 13.55
N ARG A 71 0.98 -37.69 14.43
CA ARG A 71 -0.45 -37.99 14.30
C ARG A 71 -1.18 -36.81 13.62
N PRO A 72 -2.21 -37.07 12.80
CA PRO A 72 -2.75 -36.04 11.91
C PRO A 72 -3.82 -35.15 12.57
N ILE A 73 -3.73 -33.86 12.29
CA ILE A 73 -4.87 -32.93 12.23
C ILE A 73 -4.74 -32.18 10.88
N CYS A 74 -5.87 -31.87 10.26
CA CYS A 74 -6.07 -31.46 8.86
C CYS A 74 -5.02 -30.53 8.22
N GLY A 75 -4.73 -30.75 6.92
CA GLY A 75 -4.29 -29.67 6.01
C GLY A 75 -2.89 -29.76 5.37
N ARG A 76 -2.62 -30.80 4.56
CA ARG A 76 -1.54 -30.87 3.53
C ARG A 76 -0.27 -30.00 3.75
N SER A 77 0.70 -30.51 4.51
CA SER A 77 2.08 -30.02 4.41
C SER A 77 2.80 -30.67 3.22
N PHE A 78 3.48 -29.88 2.39
CA PHE A 78 4.48 -30.37 1.42
C PHE A 78 5.88 -29.91 1.86
N CYS A 79 6.82 -30.86 1.96
CA CYS A 79 8.24 -30.55 2.14
C CYS A 79 8.96 -30.81 0.82
N TRP A 80 9.59 -29.79 0.25
CA TRP A 80 10.50 -29.95 -0.90
C TRP A 80 11.97 -29.89 -0.43
N PRO A 81 12.84 -30.81 -0.89
CA PRO A 81 14.28 -30.68 -0.71
C PRO A 81 14.82 -29.59 -1.65
N TRP A 82 15.87 -28.88 -1.21
CA TRP A 82 16.47 -27.78 -1.97
C TRP A 82 17.11 -28.28 -3.28
N VAL A 83 16.67 -27.73 -4.42
CA VAL A 83 17.28 -27.91 -5.73
C VAL A 83 17.55 -26.54 -6.33
N SER A 84 18.83 -26.22 -6.59
CA SER A 84 19.21 -24.95 -7.23
C SER A 84 18.78 -24.93 -8.70
N ALA A 85 17.86 -24.04 -9.06
CA ALA A 85 17.51 -23.78 -10.44
C ALA A 85 18.50 -22.80 -11.09
N ALA A 86 18.82 -23.04 -12.37
CA ALA A 86 19.70 -22.22 -13.19
C ALA A 86 19.03 -21.94 -14.55
N ASP A 87 19.44 -20.88 -15.23
CA ASP A 87 18.92 -20.54 -16.56
C ASP A 87 19.43 -21.51 -17.65
N ALA A 88 18.89 -21.38 -18.88
CA ALA A 88 19.32 -22.18 -20.04
C ALA A 88 20.79 -21.92 -20.48
N CYS A 89 21.52 -21.05 -19.78
CA CYS A 89 22.94 -20.77 -19.95
C CYS A 89 23.78 -21.16 -18.71
N GLY A 90 23.19 -21.88 -17.74
CA GLY A 90 23.87 -22.39 -16.55
C GLY A 90 24.20 -21.34 -15.48
N ARG A 91 23.56 -20.17 -15.51
CA ARG A 91 23.74 -19.11 -14.52
C ARG A 91 22.80 -19.30 -13.33
N PRO A 92 23.21 -19.00 -12.09
CA PRO A 92 22.29 -18.94 -10.97
C PRO A 92 21.23 -17.86 -11.25
N MET A 93 19.95 -18.23 -11.18
CA MET A 93 18.87 -17.27 -11.35
C MET A 93 18.75 -16.36 -10.12
N ASP A 94 18.30 -15.13 -10.34
CA ASP A 94 18.06 -14.18 -9.26
C ASP A 94 16.96 -14.70 -8.32
N PRO A 95 17.15 -14.70 -6.99
CA PRO A 95 16.12 -15.08 -6.03
C PRO A 95 14.77 -14.38 -6.24
N PHE A 96 14.75 -13.16 -6.78
CA PHE A 96 13.50 -12.45 -7.12
C PHE A 96 12.68 -13.18 -8.20
N ILE A 97 13.33 -13.86 -9.14
CA ILE A 97 12.65 -14.61 -10.21
C ILE A 97 12.00 -15.88 -9.65
N LEU A 98 12.61 -16.54 -8.66
CA LEU A 98 12.03 -17.74 -8.05
C LEU A 98 10.79 -17.40 -7.22
N PHE A 99 10.80 -16.29 -6.47
CA PHE A 99 9.62 -15.78 -5.76
C PHE A 99 8.45 -15.47 -6.70
N LEU A 100 8.73 -15.01 -7.93
CA LEU A 100 7.71 -14.73 -8.95
C LEU A 100 7.13 -15.98 -9.64
N LEU A 101 7.80 -17.15 -9.54
CA LEU A 101 7.38 -18.38 -10.22
C LEU A 101 6.49 -19.28 -9.35
N ASP A 102 6.69 -19.31 -8.02
CA ASP A 102 5.84 -20.09 -7.09
C ASP A 102 4.38 -19.59 -7.06
N CYS A 103 4.10 -18.38 -7.56
CA CYS A 103 2.75 -17.82 -7.67
C CYS A 103 1.93 -18.26 -8.90
N LEU A 104 2.50 -19.06 -9.83
CA LEU A 104 1.88 -19.28 -11.15
C LEU A 104 0.89 -20.45 -11.25
N ASP A 105 0.84 -21.36 -10.28
CA ASP A 105 -0.08 -22.52 -10.29
C ASP A 105 -1.38 -22.24 -9.50
N PHE A 106 -2.19 -21.30 -9.99
CA PHE A 106 -3.58 -21.15 -9.54
C PHE A 106 -4.60 -21.05 -10.69
N SER A 107 -5.85 -21.42 -10.37
CA SER A 107 -6.87 -21.69 -11.39
C SER A 107 -7.37 -20.43 -12.10
N LEU A 108 -7.51 -20.50 -13.42
CA LEU A 108 -8.05 -19.44 -14.27
C LEU A 108 -9.56 -19.21 -14.03
N SER A 109 -9.89 -18.56 -12.92
CA SER A 109 -11.14 -17.80 -12.74
C SER A 109 -10.78 -16.32 -12.77
N PRO A 110 -11.37 -15.49 -13.66
CA PRO A 110 -11.06 -14.07 -13.69
C PRO A 110 -11.59 -13.40 -12.40
N PRO A 111 -10.78 -12.59 -11.70
CA PRO A 111 -11.29 -11.81 -10.57
C PRO A 111 -12.37 -10.84 -11.07
N MET A 112 -13.46 -10.71 -10.32
CA MET A 112 -14.47 -9.67 -10.57
C MET A 112 -13.92 -8.31 -10.10
N ALA A 113 -13.06 -7.73 -10.92
CA ALA A 113 -12.61 -6.35 -10.76
C ALA A 113 -13.79 -5.39 -10.97
N SER A 114 -13.95 -4.41 -10.08
CA SER A 114 -14.92 -3.33 -10.26
C SER A 114 -14.63 -2.58 -11.57
N SER A 115 -15.68 -2.27 -12.31
CA SER A 115 -15.56 -1.94 -13.74
C SER A 115 -15.29 -0.46 -14.04
N SER A 116 -15.36 0.42 -13.04
CA SER A 116 -15.18 1.87 -13.20
C SER A 116 -13.78 2.35 -12.83
N LYS A 117 -13.12 3.05 -13.76
CA LYS A 117 -11.94 3.86 -13.44
C LYS A 117 -12.31 4.98 -12.45
N PRO A 118 -11.42 5.35 -11.51
CA PRO A 118 -11.68 6.44 -10.58
C PRO A 118 -11.77 7.79 -11.29
N LEU A 119 -12.42 8.75 -10.62
CA LEU A 119 -12.25 10.17 -10.90
C LEU A 119 -11.04 10.67 -10.10
N THR A 120 -9.90 10.86 -10.77
CA THR A 120 -8.73 11.51 -10.18
C THR A 120 -8.96 13.02 -10.07
N ILE A 121 -8.87 13.57 -8.86
CA ILE A 121 -9.13 14.97 -8.54
C ILE A 121 -7.92 15.56 -7.82
N LEU A 122 -7.44 16.72 -8.30
CA LEU A 122 -6.44 17.53 -7.60
C LEU A 122 -7.11 18.21 -6.39
N PHE A 123 -6.71 17.85 -5.16
CA PHE A 123 -7.27 18.48 -3.96
C PHE A 123 -6.38 19.57 -3.35
N LYS A 124 -5.06 19.48 -3.56
CA LYS A 124 -4.09 20.45 -3.00
C LYS A 124 -2.88 20.57 -3.91
N HIS A 125 -2.41 21.81 -4.12
CA HIS A 125 -1.09 22.09 -4.68
C HIS A 125 -0.26 22.77 -3.59
N ALA A 126 0.88 22.17 -3.22
CA ALA A 126 1.71 22.65 -2.11
C ALA A 126 3.19 22.33 -2.33
N SER A 127 4.07 23.27 -1.97
CA SER A 127 5.53 23.10 -2.07
C SER A 127 6.04 22.75 -3.48
N GLY A 128 5.32 23.17 -4.53
CA GLY A 128 5.67 22.92 -5.93
C GLY A 128 5.19 21.58 -6.49
N ILE A 129 4.44 20.78 -5.71
CA ILE A 129 3.86 19.51 -6.16
C ILE A 129 2.34 19.47 -5.94
N ASP A 130 1.70 18.67 -6.78
CA ASP A 130 0.28 18.36 -6.72
C ASP A 130 0.01 17.17 -5.78
N ILE A 131 -1.19 17.14 -5.18
CA ILE A 131 -1.67 16.08 -4.29
C ILE A 131 -3.10 15.72 -4.72
N TYR A 132 -3.30 14.44 -5.05
CA TYR A 132 -4.49 13.95 -5.71
C TYR A 132 -5.32 13.00 -4.81
N MET A 133 -6.59 12.84 -5.15
CA MET A 133 -7.45 11.77 -4.64
C MET A 133 -8.18 11.07 -5.80
N ASP A 134 -8.30 9.75 -5.72
CA ASP A 134 -8.99 8.91 -6.70
C ASP A 134 -10.35 8.48 -6.11
N VAL A 135 -11.43 8.97 -6.72
CA VAL A 135 -12.81 8.76 -6.25
C VAL A 135 -13.52 7.68 -7.07
N TYR A 136 -13.91 6.61 -6.40
CA TYR A 136 -14.71 5.51 -6.92
C TYR A 136 -16.16 5.68 -6.43
N LEU A 137 -16.99 6.29 -7.28
CA LEU A 137 -18.41 6.54 -6.99
C LEU A 137 -19.22 5.23 -7.01
N SER A 138 -20.20 5.09 -6.13
CA SER A 138 -21.16 3.98 -6.25
C SER A 138 -22.01 4.13 -7.51
N PRO A 139 -22.17 3.08 -8.34
CA PRO A 139 -23.05 3.11 -9.51
C PRO A 139 -24.55 3.15 -9.15
N SER A 140 -24.90 3.03 -7.86
CA SER A 140 -26.28 3.12 -7.35
C SER A 140 -26.62 4.48 -6.73
N ALA A 141 -25.67 5.42 -6.70
CA ALA A 141 -25.88 6.78 -6.20
C ALA A 141 -26.66 7.66 -7.20
N THR A 142 -27.52 8.55 -6.69
CA THR A 142 -28.17 9.63 -7.48
C THR A 142 -28.01 10.97 -6.76
N GLN A 143 -28.46 12.08 -7.35
CA GLN A 143 -28.39 13.40 -6.69
C GLN A 143 -29.42 13.53 -5.55
N GLU A 144 -30.50 12.77 -5.61
CA GLU A 144 -31.54 12.66 -4.57
C GLU A 144 -31.15 11.66 -3.48
N LYS A 145 -30.24 10.72 -3.78
CA LYS A 145 -29.70 9.73 -2.85
C LYS A 145 -28.20 9.49 -3.12
N PRO A 146 -27.33 10.43 -2.73
CA PRO A 146 -25.89 10.26 -2.86
C PRO A 146 -25.37 9.15 -1.94
N ALA A 147 -24.19 8.59 -2.27
CA ALA A 147 -23.56 7.52 -1.49
C ALA A 147 -22.55 8.08 -0.48
N PRO A 148 -22.60 7.65 0.80
CA PRO A 148 -21.71 8.15 1.85
C PRO A 148 -20.25 7.76 1.61
N CYS A 149 -19.33 8.58 2.13
CA CYS A 149 -17.92 8.56 1.78
C CYS A 149 -17.06 7.73 2.73
N LEU A 150 -16.18 6.90 2.18
CA LEU A 150 -15.09 6.25 2.89
C LEU A 150 -13.77 6.83 2.37
N LEU A 151 -13.18 7.76 3.13
CA LEU A 151 -11.89 8.37 2.81
C LEU A 151 -10.77 7.51 3.40
N TRP A 152 -9.89 6.99 2.55
CA TRP A 152 -8.82 6.06 2.91
C TRP A 152 -7.45 6.63 2.54
N TRP A 153 -6.49 6.47 3.45
CA TRP A 153 -5.08 6.76 3.22
C TRP A 153 -4.25 5.47 3.16
N HIS A 154 -3.26 5.47 2.27
CA HIS A 154 -2.40 4.30 2.04
C HIS A 154 -1.37 4.07 3.17
N GLY A 155 -0.97 2.81 3.32
CA GLY A 155 0.13 2.40 4.19
C GLY A 155 1.52 2.73 3.62
N GLY A 156 2.57 2.29 4.33
CA GLY A 156 3.97 2.49 3.89
C GLY A 156 4.87 3.28 4.84
N GLY A 157 4.50 3.39 6.12
CA GLY A 157 5.30 4.11 7.14
C GLY A 157 5.42 5.61 6.92
N LEU A 158 4.55 6.20 6.10
CA LEU A 158 4.64 7.57 5.56
C LEU A 158 5.89 7.84 4.68
N LEU A 159 6.65 6.80 4.31
CA LEU A 159 7.88 6.91 3.50
C LEU A 159 7.66 6.53 2.02
N GLN A 160 6.60 5.79 1.71
CA GLN A 160 6.27 5.22 0.39
C GLN A 160 4.76 4.95 0.29
N GLY A 161 4.29 4.52 -0.88
CA GLY A 161 2.88 4.23 -1.16
C GLY A 161 2.22 5.30 -2.03
N SER A 162 1.01 5.00 -2.51
CA SER A 162 0.25 5.80 -3.46
C SER A 162 -1.26 5.62 -3.18
N ARG A 163 -2.08 6.58 -3.59
CA ARG A 163 -3.53 6.38 -3.73
C ARG A 163 -3.88 5.41 -4.88
N GLU A 164 -3.00 5.31 -5.87
CA GLU A 164 -3.24 4.63 -7.15
C GLU A 164 -3.11 3.11 -7.00
N ASP A 165 -4.03 2.36 -7.61
CA ASP A 165 -3.84 0.94 -7.86
C ASP A 165 -3.27 0.75 -9.28
N ASP A 166 -1.95 0.64 -9.37
CA ASP A 166 -1.21 0.70 -10.65
C ASP A 166 -1.56 -0.45 -11.64
N ASN A 167 -2.34 -1.45 -11.21
CA ASN A 167 -2.70 -2.65 -11.97
C ASN A 167 -1.50 -3.48 -12.48
N VAL A 168 -0.28 -3.15 -12.02
CA VAL A 168 0.92 -3.95 -12.22
C VAL A 168 0.82 -5.17 -11.28
N VAL A 169 0.68 -6.34 -11.89
CA VAL A 169 0.28 -7.63 -11.29
C VAL A 169 1.10 -8.09 -10.06
N THR A 170 2.23 -7.45 -9.78
CA THR A 170 3.15 -7.84 -8.69
C THR A 170 2.91 -7.16 -7.35
N ILE A 171 2.28 -5.97 -7.27
CA ILE A 171 2.07 -5.29 -5.97
C ILE A 171 0.77 -4.46 -5.95
N VAL A 172 -0.29 -5.01 -5.35
CA VAL A 172 -1.53 -4.29 -5.04
C VAL A 172 -1.26 -3.17 -4.02
N VAL A 173 -1.76 -1.95 -4.26
CA VAL A 173 -1.64 -0.84 -3.32
C VAL A 173 -2.92 -0.64 -2.52
N VAL A 174 -4.05 -0.59 -3.23
CA VAL A 174 -5.42 -0.44 -2.70
C VAL A 174 -6.07 -1.82 -2.61
N SER A 175 -6.41 -2.24 -1.39
CA SER A 175 -6.93 -3.57 -1.09
C SER A 175 -8.20 -3.92 -1.90
N PRO A 176 -8.34 -5.12 -2.51
CA PRO A 176 -9.41 -5.39 -3.49
C PRO A 176 -10.84 -5.19 -2.99
N HIS A 177 -11.09 -5.42 -1.70
CA HIS A 177 -12.39 -5.16 -1.08
C HIS A 177 -12.80 -3.68 -1.12
N HIS A 178 -11.84 -2.73 -1.10
CA HIS A 178 -12.14 -1.30 -1.23
C HIS A 178 -12.60 -0.96 -2.66
N LEU A 179 -11.96 -1.57 -3.67
CA LEU A 179 -12.34 -1.39 -5.07
C LEU A 179 -13.73 -1.99 -5.37
N ARG A 180 -14.12 -3.09 -4.70
CA ARG A 180 -15.48 -3.67 -4.78
C ARG A 180 -16.54 -2.87 -4.03
N ALA A 181 -16.17 -2.15 -2.96
CA ALA A 181 -17.11 -1.51 -2.03
C ALA A 181 -18.17 -0.57 -2.64
N PRO A 182 -17.88 0.22 -3.69
CA PRO A 182 -18.89 1.07 -4.33
C PRO A 182 -20.03 0.27 -4.97
N GLU A 183 -19.71 -0.91 -5.52
CA GLU A 183 -20.68 -1.84 -6.11
C GLU A 183 -21.37 -2.70 -5.03
N THR A 184 -20.63 -3.23 -4.06
CA THR A 184 -21.16 -4.20 -3.06
C THR A 184 -21.86 -3.55 -1.87
N HIS A 185 -21.53 -2.30 -1.51
CA HIS A 185 -21.96 -1.67 -0.26
C HIS A 185 -22.58 -0.27 -0.42
N ASN A 186 -22.67 0.26 -1.66
CA ASN A 186 -23.22 1.59 -1.95
C ASN A 186 -22.51 2.70 -1.14
N ILE A 187 -21.18 2.74 -1.24
CA ILE A 187 -20.35 3.82 -0.68
C ILE A 187 -19.56 4.52 -1.79
N THR A 188 -19.16 5.77 -1.56
CA THR A 188 -18.14 6.44 -2.36
C THR A 188 -16.79 6.13 -1.72
N PHE A 189 -15.95 5.31 -2.35
CA PHE A 189 -14.60 5.06 -1.87
C PHE A 189 -13.65 6.14 -2.42
N ILE A 190 -12.81 6.72 -1.56
CA ILE A 190 -11.89 7.81 -1.90
C ILE A 190 -10.50 7.42 -1.41
N SER A 191 -9.59 7.16 -2.34
CA SER A 191 -8.17 6.92 -2.04
C SER A 191 -7.41 8.24 -2.15
N ALA A 192 -6.68 8.67 -1.12
CA ALA A 192 -6.01 9.98 -1.12
C ALA A 192 -4.49 9.89 -0.86
N ASP A 193 -3.73 10.68 -1.63
CA ASP A 193 -2.29 10.88 -1.44
C ASP A 193 -2.02 11.83 -0.25
N TYR A 194 -0.82 11.73 0.32
CA TYR A 194 -0.28 12.68 1.30
C TYR A 194 1.24 12.81 1.10
N ARG A 195 1.83 13.96 1.39
CA ARG A 195 3.25 14.16 1.09
C ARG A 195 4.17 13.27 1.92
N LEU A 196 5.15 12.66 1.26
CA LEU A 196 5.97 11.61 1.86
C LEU A 196 7.19 12.17 2.61
N ALA A 197 7.45 11.57 3.77
CA ALA A 197 8.67 11.81 4.55
C ALA A 197 9.88 11.09 3.92
N PRO A 198 11.12 11.56 4.17
CA PRO A 198 11.53 12.66 5.05
C PRO A 198 11.53 14.06 4.42
N GLN A 199 11.19 14.23 3.13
CA GLN A 199 11.12 15.54 2.48
C GLN A 199 9.97 16.37 3.09
N PHE A 200 8.84 15.73 3.35
CA PHE A 200 7.70 16.33 4.06
C PHE A 200 7.45 15.60 5.37
N ARG A 201 7.69 16.29 6.49
CA ARG A 201 7.56 15.77 7.86
C ARG A 201 6.21 16.13 8.47
N PHE A 202 5.87 15.61 9.66
CA PHE A 202 4.85 16.29 10.46
C PHE A 202 5.32 17.73 10.77
N PRO A 203 4.43 18.73 10.81
CA PRO A 203 2.97 18.64 10.69
C PRO A 203 2.44 18.71 9.24
N VAL A 204 3.31 18.74 8.23
CA VAL A 204 2.95 18.88 6.81
C VAL A 204 2.02 17.75 6.34
N ILE A 205 2.33 16.51 6.73
CA ILE A 205 1.50 15.32 6.42
C ILE A 205 0.10 15.46 7.02
N LEU A 206 0.01 15.89 8.29
CA LEU A 206 -1.26 16.08 9.00
C LEU A 206 -2.11 17.17 8.35
N SER A 207 -1.48 18.25 7.86
CA SER A 207 -2.13 19.29 7.06
C SER A 207 -2.63 18.77 5.70
N ASP A 208 -1.98 17.80 5.07
CA ASP A 208 -2.48 17.21 3.82
C ASP A 208 -3.73 16.37 4.06
N CYS A 209 -3.76 15.56 5.12
CA CYS A 209 -4.93 14.78 5.51
C CYS A 209 -6.11 15.67 5.94
N ALA A 210 -5.84 16.73 6.71
CA ALA A 210 -6.88 17.68 7.13
C ALA A 210 -7.46 18.47 5.95
N ASP A 211 -6.62 18.92 5.01
CA ASP A 211 -7.07 19.58 3.79
C ASP A 211 -7.84 18.61 2.86
N ALA A 212 -7.49 17.31 2.84
CA ALA A 212 -8.25 16.30 2.10
C ALA A 212 -9.69 16.15 2.65
N ILE A 213 -9.87 16.11 3.97
CA ILE A 213 -11.21 16.10 4.60
C ILE A 213 -11.95 17.41 4.27
N GLN A 214 -11.30 18.56 4.47
CA GLN A 214 -11.90 19.87 4.21
C GLN A 214 -12.29 20.04 2.72
N PHE A 215 -11.56 19.43 1.80
CA PHE A 215 -11.84 19.44 0.37
C PHE A 215 -13.12 18.69 0.00
N LEU A 216 -13.50 17.63 0.71
CA LEU A 216 -14.75 16.89 0.46
C LEU A 216 -15.99 17.80 0.61
N HIS A 217 -15.93 18.77 1.52
CA HIS A 217 -17.00 19.75 1.72
C HIS A 217 -16.98 20.92 0.70
N SER A 218 -16.10 20.89 -0.31
CA SER A 218 -15.99 21.96 -1.30
C SER A 218 -16.98 21.81 -2.47
N GLU A 219 -17.42 22.94 -3.02
CA GLU A 219 -18.21 22.94 -4.27
C GLU A 219 -17.42 22.40 -5.47
N HIS A 220 -16.08 22.35 -5.41
CA HIS A 220 -15.26 21.71 -6.46
C HIS A 220 -15.40 20.19 -6.40
N PHE A 221 -15.17 19.57 -5.23
CA PHE A 221 -15.36 18.13 -5.05
C PHE A 221 -16.78 17.69 -5.42
N LYS A 222 -17.79 18.43 -4.93
CA LYS A 222 -19.21 18.23 -5.26
C LYS A 222 -19.51 18.37 -6.76
N LYS A 223 -18.83 19.27 -7.47
CA LYS A 223 -18.95 19.41 -8.94
C LYS A 223 -18.35 18.21 -9.67
N GLU A 224 -17.13 17.78 -9.35
CA GLU A 224 -16.48 16.68 -10.07
C GLU A 224 -17.18 15.32 -9.79
N THR A 225 -17.62 15.11 -8.55
CA THR A 225 -18.48 13.97 -8.16
C THR A 225 -19.94 14.11 -8.60
N LYS A 226 -20.31 15.23 -9.26
CA LYS A 226 -21.65 15.53 -9.78
C LYS A 226 -22.76 15.50 -8.70
N GLY A 227 -22.41 15.68 -7.43
CA GLY A 227 -23.33 15.56 -6.29
C GLY A 227 -23.76 14.13 -5.97
N LEU A 228 -23.00 13.11 -6.40
CA LEU A 228 -23.29 11.70 -6.14
C LEU A 228 -22.60 11.16 -4.88
N ALA A 229 -21.67 11.91 -4.29
CA ALA A 229 -20.99 11.61 -3.04
C ALA A 229 -21.62 12.42 -1.89
N ASP A 230 -22.03 11.75 -0.82
CA ASP A 230 -22.59 12.41 0.38
C ASP A 230 -21.45 12.76 1.34
N THR A 231 -21.07 14.03 1.36
CA THR A 231 -20.01 14.55 2.22
C THR A 231 -20.53 15.11 3.55
N SER A 232 -21.80 14.85 3.89
CA SER A 232 -22.29 14.93 5.27
C SER A 232 -22.06 13.62 6.05
N GLN A 233 -21.74 12.53 5.36
CA GLN A 233 -21.47 11.21 5.91
C GLN A 233 -20.09 10.71 5.45
N ILE A 234 -19.06 10.98 6.25
CA ILE A 234 -17.67 10.60 6.00
C ILE A 234 -17.19 9.66 7.12
N ILE A 235 -16.67 8.51 6.75
CA ILE A 235 -15.83 7.66 7.61
C ILE A 235 -14.39 7.78 7.13
N LEU A 236 -13.47 7.94 8.08
CA LEU A 236 -12.03 7.88 7.80
C LEU A 236 -11.54 6.43 7.94
N SER A 237 -10.68 6.02 7.02
CA SER A 237 -10.08 4.68 7.00
C SER A 237 -8.61 4.79 6.61
N GLY A 238 -7.88 3.70 6.78
CA GLY A 238 -6.52 3.61 6.28
C GLY A 238 -5.82 2.35 6.76
N SER A 239 -4.86 1.91 5.96
CA SER A 239 -4.07 0.70 6.25
C SER A 239 -2.69 1.10 6.78
N SER A 240 -2.20 0.45 7.84
CA SER A 240 -0.86 0.69 8.43
C SER A 240 -0.69 2.15 8.87
N ALA A 241 0.29 2.87 8.32
CA ALA A 241 0.47 4.30 8.52
C ALA A 241 -0.76 5.15 8.12
N GLY A 242 -1.57 4.71 7.15
CA GLY A 242 -2.84 5.35 6.83
C GLY A 242 -3.89 5.19 7.94
N GLY A 243 -3.87 4.04 8.63
CA GLY A 243 -4.73 3.80 9.79
C GLY A 243 -4.33 4.64 11.01
N TRP A 244 -3.06 5.06 11.07
CA TRP A 244 -2.62 6.08 12.02
C TRP A 244 -3.19 7.45 11.66
N LEU A 245 -3.10 7.86 10.38
CA LEU A 245 -3.63 9.14 9.90
C LEU A 245 -5.14 9.26 10.11
N SER A 246 -5.91 8.17 9.94
CA SER A 246 -7.35 8.18 10.23
C SER A 246 -7.66 8.35 11.72
N LEU A 247 -6.91 7.70 12.61
CA LEU A 247 -6.99 7.90 14.07
C LEU A 247 -6.58 9.32 14.49
N LEU A 248 -5.49 9.86 13.92
CA LEU A 248 -5.03 11.22 14.23
C LEU A 248 -6.06 12.27 13.80
N CYS A 249 -6.55 12.19 12.56
CA CYS A 249 -7.53 13.15 12.02
C CYS A 249 -8.91 13.02 12.65
N GLY A 250 -9.42 11.80 12.83
CA GLY A 250 -10.78 11.57 13.34
C GLY A 250 -10.95 11.89 14.83
N CYS A 251 -9.87 11.78 15.62
CA CYS A 251 -9.87 12.14 17.04
C CYS A 251 -9.31 13.56 17.33
N GLY A 252 -8.70 14.23 16.35
CA GLY A 252 -8.06 15.54 16.53
C GLY A 252 -6.73 15.50 17.30
N ILE A 253 -5.96 14.42 17.17
CA ILE A 253 -4.74 14.17 17.94
C ILE A 253 -3.52 14.81 17.26
N GLY A 254 -2.67 15.47 18.05
CA GLY A 254 -1.44 16.13 17.60
C GLY A 254 -1.64 17.47 16.87
N PHE A 255 -2.89 17.90 16.62
CA PHE A 255 -3.20 19.14 15.91
C PHE A 255 -2.85 20.41 16.70
N GLU A 256 -3.11 20.42 18.02
CA GLU A 256 -2.80 21.55 18.91
C GLU A 256 -1.28 21.75 19.04
N GLU A 257 -0.54 20.65 19.21
CA GLU A 257 0.93 20.62 19.25
C GLU A 257 1.57 20.95 17.88
N SER A 258 0.89 20.63 16.79
CA SER A 258 1.31 20.92 15.42
C SER A 258 1.04 22.35 14.96
N GLY A 259 0.17 23.10 15.65
CA GLY A 259 -0.34 24.39 15.19
C GLY A 259 -1.20 24.30 13.92
N VAL A 260 -1.77 23.12 13.63
CA VAL A 260 -2.64 22.87 12.46
C VAL A 260 -4.11 22.92 12.92
N PRO A 261 -5.02 23.57 12.18
CA PRO A 261 -6.45 23.51 12.49
C PRO A 261 -6.98 22.07 12.45
N ASN A 262 -7.79 21.68 13.43
CA ASN A 262 -8.50 20.40 13.39
C ASN A 262 -9.41 20.33 12.14
N PRO A 263 -9.54 19.15 11.52
CA PRO A 263 -10.43 18.95 10.37
C PRO A 263 -11.91 19.03 10.78
N PRO A 264 -12.82 19.11 9.79
CA PRO A 264 -14.25 18.86 10.01
C PRO A 264 -14.51 17.51 10.72
N PRO A 265 -15.52 17.41 11.59
CA PRO A 265 -15.85 16.18 12.29
C PRO A 265 -16.40 15.11 11.33
N VAL A 266 -16.11 13.86 11.65
CA VAL A 266 -16.44 12.67 10.84
C VAL A 266 -17.30 11.68 11.63
N GLN A 267 -18.03 10.81 10.93
CA GLN A 267 -19.01 9.90 11.52
C GLN A 267 -18.36 8.62 12.09
N GLY A 268 -17.14 8.27 11.68
CA GLY A 268 -16.43 7.11 12.22
C GLY A 268 -14.98 7.00 11.74
N ILE A 269 -14.22 6.10 12.37
CA ILE A 269 -12.80 5.83 12.08
C ILE A 269 -12.55 4.33 11.95
N ILE A 270 -11.80 3.91 10.94
CA ILE A 270 -11.48 2.51 10.63
C ILE A 270 -9.96 2.34 10.40
N PRO A 271 -9.17 2.21 11.47
CA PRO A 271 -7.76 1.85 11.35
C PRO A 271 -7.55 0.34 11.10
N ILE A 272 -6.95 0.00 9.96
CA ILE A 272 -6.56 -1.37 9.58
C ILE A 272 -5.06 -1.55 9.89
N TYR A 273 -4.73 -2.50 10.77
CA TYR A 273 -3.38 -2.78 11.33
C TYR A 273 -2.52 -1.52 11.63
N PRO A 274 -3.06 -0.52 12.35
CA PRO A 274 -2.49 0.83 12.44
C PRO A 274 -1.14 0.89 13.16
N ILE A 275 -0.26 1.76 12.67
CA ILE A 275 0.74 2.41 13.54
C ILE A 275 -0.05 3.28 14.54
N THR A 276 0.33 3.32 15.81
CA THR A 276 -0.38 4.17 16.80
C THR A 276 0.52 4.96 17.73
N ASP A 277 1.80 4.60 17.81
CA ASP A 277 2.80 5.26 18.65
C ASP A 277 4.17 5.22 17.95
N LEU A 278 4.97 6.28 18.12
CA LEU A 278 6.35 6.38 17.63
C LEU A 278 7.38 5.95 18.68
N GLU A 279 6.99 5.90 19.96
CA GLU A 279 7.85 5.50 21.08
C GLU A 279 7.73 3.99 21.40
N ASP A 280 6.94 3.25 20.61
CA ASP A 280 6.86 1.79 20.65
C ASP A 280 8.26 1.15 20.41
N PRO A 281 8.68 0.16 21.22
CA PRO A 281 10.00 -0.47 21.10
C PRO A 281 10.38 -1.01 19.71
N PHE A 282 9.41 -1.33 18.84
CA PHE A 282 9.64 -1.78 17.47
C PHE A 282 10.25 -0.70 16.56
N TRP A 283 9.90 0.57 16.81
CA TRP A 283 10.46 1.74 16.11
C TRP A 283 11.74 2.28 16.76
N THR A 284 12.05 1.86 17.99
CA THR A 284 13.25 2.27 18.74
C THR A 284 14.29 1.15 18.90
N THR A 285 14.06 -0.02 18.30
CA THR A 285 14.96 -1.20 18.34
C THR A 285 15.40 -1.58 16.94
N LYS A 286 16.71 -1.62 16.72
CA LYS A 286 17.31 -2.01 15.43
C LYS A 286 16.99 -3.48 15.09
N GLN A 287 16.47 -3.71 13.89
CA GLN A 287 16.17 -5.04 13.36
C GLN A 287 17.19 -5.36 12.24
N THR A 288 18.07 -6.35 12.39
CA THR A 288 19.07 -6.66 11.35
C THR A 288 19.44 -8.15 11.33
N PRO A 289 19.19 -8.88 10.23
CA PRO A 289 18.34 -8.48 9.09
C PRO A 289 16.91 -8.15 9.54
N VAL A 290 16.15 -7.44 8.71
CA VAL A 290 14.71 -7.26 8.95
C VAL A 290 14.02 -8.61 8.69
N PRO A 291 13.17 -9.15 9.59
CA PRO A 291 12.79 -10.56 9.56
C PRO A 291 12.17 -11.06 8.25
N TYR A 292 11.35 -10.23 7.61
CA TYR A 292 10.68 -10.52 6.34
C TYR A 292 11.47 -10.05 5.09
N PHE A 293 12.68 -9.49 5.27
CA PHE A 293 13.48 -8.92 4.18
C PHE A 293 14.88 -9.56 4.15
N GLY A 294 15.05 -10.58 3.30
CA GLY A 294 16.20 -11.49 3.29
C GLY A 294 17.57 -10.93 2.91
N ARG A 295 17.77 -9.61 2.92
CA ARG A 295 19.06 -8.95 2.66
C ARG A 295 19.24 -7.66 3.45
N PHE A 296 20.48 -7.19 3.52
CA PHE A 296 20.81 -5.84 3.96
C PHE A 296 20.46 -4.81 2.86
N ILE A 297 19.98 -3.62 3.25
CA ILE A 297 19.86 -2.45 2.38
C ILE A 297 21.08 -1.55 2.60
N ALA A 298 21.88 -1.30 1.56
CA ALA A 298 22.94 -0.31 1.63
C ALA A 298 22.36 1.11 1.59
N LYS A 299 22.96 2.06 2.32
CA LYS A 299 22.45 3.45 2.38
C LYS A 299 22.39 4.09 1.01
N GLU A 300 23.31 3.71 0.14
CA GLU A 300 23.46 4.16 -1.25
C GLU A 300 22.24 3.79 -2.12
N GLU A 301 21.48 2.75 -1.77
CA GLU A 301 20.26 2.35 -2.49
C GLU A 301 19.08 3.30 -2.25
N VAL A 302 19.09 3.96 -1.09
CA VAL A 302 18.01 4.82 -0.57
C VAL A 302 18.43 6.27 -0.36
N GLN A 303 19.70 6.61 -0.61
CA GLN A 303 20.30 7.92 -0.36
C GLN A 303 19.53 9.12 -0.95
N PRO A 304 18.96 9.07 -2.18
CA PRO A 304 18.16 10.18 -2.70
C PRO A 304 16.88 10.42 -1.87
N PHE A 305 16.29 9.36 -1.33
CA PHE A 305 15.05 9.42 -0.56
C PHE A 305 15.29 9.78 0.91
N ILE A 306 16.50 9.56 1.45
CA ILE A 306 16.85 9.93 2.83
C ILE A 306 17.15 11.43 2.95
N ASP A 307 17.74 12.06 1.92
CA ASP A 307 18.06 13.49 1.98
C ASP A 307 16.77 14.33 1.88
N PRO A 308 16.39 15.09 2.93
CA PRO A 308 15.19 15.92 2.89
C PRO A 308 15.31 17.13 1.94
N ASN A 309 16.49 17.38 1.36
CA ASN A 309 16.77 18.48 0.44
C ASN A 309 16.86 18.02 -1.03
N ASP A 310 16.75 16.72 -1.34
CA ASP A 310 16.77 16.24 -2.73
C ASP A 310 15.44 16.58 -3.42
N PRO A 311 15.40 17.52 -4.38
CA PRO A 311 14.16 17.97 -5.01
C PRO A 311 13.53 16.88 -5.89
N THR A 312 14.27 15.83 -6.27
CA THR A 312 13.72 14.69 -7.01
C THR A 312 12.95 13.70 -6.13
N SER A 313 13.13 13.81 -4.81
CA SER A 313 12.39 13.02 -3.81
C SER A 313 11.18 13.76 -3.22
N HIS A 314 10.87 14.97 -3.68
CA HIS A 314 9.67 15.71 -3.28
C HIS A 314 8.43 15.12 -3.98
N VAL A 315 7.68 14.25 -3.30
CA VAL A 315 6.50 13.57 -3.86
C VAL A 315 5.36 13.40 -2.86
N ALA A 316 4.14 13.23 -3.37
CA ALA A 316 2.96 12.81 -2.60
C ALA A 316 2.55 11.35 -2.82
N SER A 317 3.21 10.66 -3.73
CA SER A 317 3.03 9.23 -3.97
C SER A 317 4.34 8.60 -4.45
N SER A 318 4.45 7.29 -4.33
CA SER A 318 5.46 6.45 -4.95
C SER A 318 4.88 5.06 -5.15
N PRO A 319 4.87 4.53 -6.39
CA PRO A 319 4.68 3.11 -6.66
C PRO A 319 5.56 2.23 -5.77
N LEU A 320 5.10 1.02 -5.47
CA LEU A 320 5.76 0.12 -4.51
C LEU A 320 6.97 -0.64 -5.13
N ASP A 321 7.08 -0.67 -6.46
CA ASP A 321 8.23 -1.20 -7.21
C ASP A 321 9.40 -0.19 -7.31
N SER A 322 9.13 1.09 -7.04
CA SER A 322 10.13 2.14 -6.88
C SER A 322 11.16 1.77 -5.80
N LYS A 323 12.43 2.13 -6.02
CA LYS A 323 13.49 2.00 -5.00
C LYS A 323 13.17 2.70 -3.68
N ARG A 324 12.21 3.64 -3.66
CA ARG A 324 11.72 4.28 -2.43
C ARG A 324 11.09 3.28 -1.47
N SER A 325 10.59 2.13 -1.92
CA SER A 325 10.03 1.09 -1.04
C SER A 325 11.05 0.49 -0.08
N PHE A 326 12.34 0.48 -0.45
CA PHE A 326 13.44 0.08 0.44
C PHE A 326 13.65 1.03 1.63
N MET A 327 13.04 2.22 1.65
CA MET A 327 13.07 3.13 2.81
C MET A 327 12.50 2.47 4.07
N TYR A 328 11.47 1.62 3.95
CA TYR A 328 10.84 0.98 5.11
C TYR A 328 11.75 -0.08 5.78
N PRO A 329 12.29 -1.11 5.09
CA PRO A 329 13.27 -2.01 5.69
C PRO A 329 14.57 -1.31 6.08
N TYR A 330 15.03 -0.29 5.35
CA TYR A 330 16.20 0.50 5.76
C TYR A 330 15.96 1.25 7.09
N MET A 331 14.77 1.82 7.27
CA MET A 331 14.37 2.53 8.48
C MET A 331 14.37 1.64 9.72
N LEU A 332 13.97 0.36 9.61
CA LEU A 332 14.08 -0.64 10.69
C LEU A 332 15.52 -1.16 10.90
N GLN A 333 16.31 -1.19 9.83
CA GLN A 333 17.70 -1.66 9.84
C GLN A 333 18.66 -0.70 10.53
N GLU A 334 18.41 0.61 10.50
CA GLU A 334 19.37 1.59 11.00
C GLU A 334 19.54 1.62 12.53
N LYS A 335 20.52 2.39 13.01
CA LYS A 335 20.88 2.47 14.43
C LYS A 335 19.70 2.94 15.29
N ARG A 336 19.08 1.99 15.99
CA ARG A 336 17.84 2.09 16.81
C ARG A 336 16.53 2.14 16.02
N ALA A 337 16.55 1.94 14.70
CA ALA A 337 15.48 2.32 13.80
C ALA A 337 15.13 3.83 13.85
N ILE A 338 14.76 4.40 12.70
CA ILE A 338 14.81 5.87 12.49
C ILE A 338 13.46 6.49 12.09
N LEU A 339 12.34 5.84 12.38
CA LEU A 339 11.01 6.34 12.03
C LEU A 339 10.78 7.77 12.57
N SER A 340 10.98 7.96 13.88
CA SER A 340 10.82 9.29 14.51
C SER A 340 11.71 10.35 13.88
N ASP A 341 12.98 10.06 13.56
CA ASP A 341 13.89 11.04 12.94
C ASP A 341 13.46 11.40 11.51
N LEU A 342 13.01 10.41 10.73
CA LEU A 342 12.49 10.64 9.38
C LEU A 342 11.21 11.49 9.40
N LEU A 343 10.35 11.33 10.42
CA LEU A 343 9.06 12.03 10.54
C LEU A 343 9.10 13.37 11.30
N LEU A 344 10.05 13.57 12.23
CA LEU A 344 10.06 14.68 13.20
C LEU A 344 11.38 15.44 13.34
N SER A 345 12.47 15.02 12.70
CA SER A 345 13.74 15.77 12.80
C SER A 345 13.59 17.22 12.29
N GLY A 346 13.95 18.18 13.15
CA GLY A 346 13.85 19.62 12.89
C GLY A 346 12.49 20.27 13.16
N THR A 347 11.46 19.52 13.57
CA THR A 347 10.09 20.08 13.77
C THR A 347 9.89 20.70 15.15
N GLY A 348 10.59 20.18 16.16
CA GLY A 348 10.41 20.55 17.58
C GLY A 348 9.20 19.90 18.27
N ILE A 349 8.39 19.11 17.54
CA ILE A 349 7.21 18.42 18.08
C ILE A 349 7.66 17.07 18.68
N PRO A 350 7.30 16.74 19.93
CA PRO A 350 7.68 15.47 20.55
C PRO A 350 6.91 14.28 19.93
N PRO A 351 7.50 13.07 19.84
CA PRO A 351 6.83 11.90 19.26
C PRO A 351 5.52 11.53 19.97
N ALA A 352 5.48 11.69 21.30
CA ALA A 352 4.31 11.52 22.14
C ALA A 352 3.06 12.32 21.72
N ALA A 353 3.21 13.43 20.98
CA ALA A 353 2.08 14.22 20.46
C ALA A 353 1.23 13.44 19.44
N PHE A 354 1.77 12.36 18.86
CA PHE A 354 1.10 11.51 17.89
C PHE A 354 0.82 10.09 18.43
N SER A 355 1.09 9.84 19.72
CA SER A 355 0.69 8.61 20.41
C SER A 355 -0.82 8.61 20.63
N VAL A 356 -1.53 7.73 19.93
CA VAL A 356 -3.00 7.65 19.98
C VAL A 356 -3.45 7.17 21.37
N ALA A 357 -2.82 6.11 21.88
CA ALA A 357 -3.18 5.53 23.17
C ALA A 357 -2.91 6.48 24.34
N GLN A 358 -1.82 7.26 24.32
CA GLN A 358 -1.56 8.30 25.31
C GLN A 358 -2.56 9.46 25.19
N SER A 359 -2.81 9.93 23.97
CA SER A 359 -3.69 11.08 23.71
C SER A 359 -5.13 10.82 24.13
N LEU A 360 -5.67 9.61 23.88
CA LEU A 360 -6.98 9.21 24.39
C LEU A 360 -7.03 9.17 25.93
N LYS A 361 -5.96 8.73 26.60
CA LYS A 361 -5.88 8.68 28.07
C LYS A 361 -5.85 10.09 28.69
N VAL A 362 -5.04 11.02 28.16
CA VAL A 362 -4.91 12.38 28.73
C VAL A 362 -5.95 13.38 28.21
N GLY A 363 -6.33 13.28 26.94
CA GLY A 363 -7.15 14.24 26.22
C GLY A 363 -8.66 14.03 26.32
N HIS A 364 -9.14 13.09 27.13
CA HIS A 364 -10.55 12.68 27.21
C HIS A 364 -11.59 13.79 27.50
N ASN A 365 -11.18 14.98 27.95
CA ASN A 365 -12.08 16.14 28.13
C ASN A 365 -11.98 17.20 27.00
N LYS A 366 -11.13 16.96 25.99
CA LYS A 366 -10.93 17.80 24.80
C LYS A 366 -11.34 17.07 23.50
N LEU A 367 -10.98 15.79 23.37
CA LEU A 367 -11.13 15.04 22.14
C LEU A 367 -12.57 14.53 21.97
N SER A 368 -13.19 14.87 20.83
CA SER A 368 -14.37 14.14 20.36
C SER A 368 -13.89 12.86 19.68
N VAL A 369 -14.43 11.70 20.07
CA VAL A 369 -14.05 10.40 19.51
C VAL A 369 -15.26 9.81 18.78
N PRO A 370 -15.30 9.86 17.44
CA PRO A 370 -16.28 9.14 16.65
C PRO A 370 -16.22 7.62 16.90
N PRO A 371 -17.27 6.85 16.56
CA PRO A 371 -17.23 5.40 16.51
C PRO A 371 -15.94 4.85 15.84
N VAL A 372 -15.25 3.91 16.49
CA VAL A 372 -13.98 3.34 15.98
C VAL A 372 -14.09 1.83 15.70
N TYR A 373 -13.69 1.37 14.52
CA TYR A 373 -13.51 -0.06 14.21
C TYR A 373 -12.04 -0.38 14.00
N ILE A 374 -11.41 -1.07 14.96
CA ILE A 374 -10.00 -1.45 14.87
C ILE A 374 -9.90 -2.91 14.41
N VAL A 375 -9.05 -3.20 13.42
CA VAL A 375 -8.77 -4.59 13.00
C VAL A 375 -7.28 -4.82 12.80
N HIS A 376 -6.76 -5.96 13.29
CA HIS A 376 -5.32 -6.25 13.29
C HIS A 376 -5.06 -7.77 13.32
N GLY A 377 -4.08 -8.27 12.56
CA GLY A 377 -3.60 -9.65 12.64
C GLY A 377 -2.70 -9.90 13.86
N ASP A 378 -2.83 -11.05 14.53
CA ASP A 378 -2.07 -11.34 15.75
C ASP A 378 -0.63 -11.85 15.52
N GLN A 379 -0.22 -12.04 14.26
CA GLN A 379 1.15 -12.39 13.84
C GLN A 379 1.79 -11.28 12.98
N ASP A 380 1.31 -10.03 13.09
CA ASP A 380 1.80 -8.92 12.28
C ASP A 380 3.32 -8.66 12.46
N THR A 381 4.06 -8.83 11.35
CA THR A 381 5.51 -8.73 11.29
C THR A 381 6.03 -7.32 11.03
N LYS A 382 5.15 -6.34 10.77
CA LYS A 382 5.51 -5.02 10.20
C LYS A 382 4.99 -3.87 11.05
N VAL A 383 3.91 -4.07 11.80
CA VAL A 383 3.42 -3.21 12.89
C VAL A 383 2.92 -4.13 14.02
N PRO A 384 3.54 -4.15 15.21
CA PRO A 384 3.10 -5.05 16.27
C PRO A 384 1.66 -4.81 16.75
N VAL A 385 0.86 -5.88 16.81
CA VAL A 385 -0.55 -5.89 17.29
C VAL A 385 -0.77 -5.26 18.66
N VAL A 386 0.27 -5.15 19.50
CA VAL A 386 0.22 -4.43 20.78
C VAL A 386 -0.18 -2.95 20.61
N GLN A 387 0.22 -2.29 19.52
CA GLN A 387 -0.17 -0.90 19.22
C GLN A 387 -1.69 -0.75 19.09
N SER A 388 -2.39 -1.70 18.46
CA SER A 388 -3.86 -1.71 18.48
C SER A 388 -4.40 -2.04 19.87
N ARG A 389 -3.84 -3.01 20.59
CA ARG A 389 -4.31 -3.40 21.93
C ARG A 389 -4.22 -2.24 22.94
N ASP A 390 -3.17 -1.41 22.88
CA ASP A 390 -3.01 -0.24 23.75
C ASP A 390 -4.01 0.88 23.45
N VAL A 391 -4.40 1.06 22.18
CA VAL A 391 -5.51 1.95 21.79
C VAL A 391 -6.86 1.36 22.22
N VAL A 392 -7.07 0.04 22.09
CA VAL A 392 -8.30 -0.63 22.52
C VAL A 392 -8.50 -0.51 24.03
N GLU A 393 -7.47 -0.72 24.85
CA GLU A 393 -7.56 -0.50 26.30
C GLU A 393 -7.77 0.99 26.64
N ALA A 394 -7.22 1.93 25.86
CA ALA A 394 -7.50 3.36 26.00
C ALA A 394 -8.98 3.70 25.71
N LEU A 395 -9.54 3.17 24.63
CA LEU A 395 -10.97 3.33 24.26
C LEU A 395 -11.88 2.66 25.29
N LYS A 396 -11.50 1.50 25.81
CA LYS A 396 -12.19 0.75 26.88
C LYS A 396 -12.17 1.47 28.23
N ASP A 397 -11.12 2.21 28.55
CA ASP A 397 -11.05 3.11 29.71
C ASP A 397 -11.87 4.39 29.48
N LEU A 398 -11.96 4.87 28.24
CA LEU A 398 -12.72 6.04 27.83
C LEU A 398 -14.24 5.80 27.82
N LYS A 399 -14.70 4.64 27.31
CA LYS A 399 -16.11 4.19 27.31
C LYS A 399 -16.70 3.96 28.72
N ARG A 400 -15.87 3.98 29.79
CA ARG A 400 -16.34 4.02 31.19
C ARG A 400 -16.65 5.44 31.69
N LYS A 401 -16.34 6.47 30.90
CA LYS A 401 -16.47 7.90 31.26
C LYS A 401 -17.36 8.67 30.29
N LEU A 402 -17.27 8.34 29.00
CA LEU A 402 -17.99 8.98 27.90
C LEU A 402 -18.83 7.95 27.15
N ASP A 403 -19.91 8.41 26.53
CA ASP A 403 -20.68 7.63 25.57
C ASP A 403 -19.98 7.67 24.21
N ILE A 404 -19.08 6.70 24.00
CA ILE A 404 -18.36 6.47 22.73
C ILE A 404 -18.59 5.05 22.26
N ASP A 405 -18.54 4.80 20.95
CA ASP A 405 -18.59 3.45 20.41
C ASP A 405 -17.26 2.96 19.87
N TYR A 406 -16.95 1.68 20.07
CA TYR A 406 -15.79 1.05 19.46
C TYR A 406 -15.95 -0.47 19.33
N GLU A 407 -15.33 -1.02 18.30
CA GLU A 407 -15.19 -2.45 18.03
C GLU A 407 -13.72 -2.81 17.79
N TYR A 408 -13.36 -4.06 18.09
CA TYR A 408 -12.02 -4.60 17.86
C TYR A 408 -12.08 -6.03 17.32
N GLU A 409 -11.46 -6.26 16.17
CA GLU A 409 -11.31 -7.55 15.53
C GLU A 409 -9.81 -7.95 15.51
N GLU A 410 -9.46 -8.99 16.26
CA GLU A 410 -8.10 -9.54 16.27
C GLU A 410 -8.05 -10.85 15.46
N LEU A 411 -7.44 -10.81 14.29
CA LEU A 411 -7.42 -11.91 13.33
C LEU A 411 -6.30 -12.91 13.64
N LYS A 412 -6.63 -14.19 13.77
CA LYS A 412 -5.71 -15.22 14.29
C LYS A 412 -4.84 -15.85 13.20
N GLY A 413 -3.51 -15.83 13.43
CA GLY A 413 -2.53 -16.38 12.49
C GLY A 413 -2.25 -15.47 11.29
N ILE A 414 -2.65 -14.20 11.36
CA ILE A 414 -2.64 -13.25 10.22
C ILE A 414 -1.51 -12.22 10.39
N ASP A 415 -0.82 -11.93 9.28
CA ASP A 415 0.25 -10.93 9.15
C ASP A 415 -0.27 -9.62 8.50
N HIS A 416 0.55 -8.57 8.48
CA HIS A 416 0.29 -7.29 7.81
C HIS A 416 -0.06 -7.49 6.33
N LEU A 417 -0.97 -6.64 5.81
CA LEU A 417 -1.41 -6.59 4.40
C LEU A 417 -2.33 -7.74 3.94
N TYR A 418 -2.90 -8.52 4.86
CA TYR A 418 -3.83 -9.63 4.56
C TYR A 418 -5.08 -9.22 3.79
N ASP A 419 -5.47 -7.94 3.86
CA ASP A 419 -6.62 -7.34 3.20
C ASP A 419 -6.41 -7.20 1.68
N ARG A 420 -5.16 -7.32 1.22
CA ARG A 420 -4.78 -7.31 -0.20
C ARG A 420 -5.07 -8.63 -0.93
N GLU A 421 -5.32 -9.71 -0.21
CA GLU A 421 -5.71 -10.99 -0.81
C GLU A 421 -7.05 -10.83 -1.56
N PRO A 422 -7.20 -11.32 -2.80
CA PRO A 422 -8.40 -11.08 -3.63
C PRO A 422 -9.72 -11.47 -2.95
N GLU A 423 -9.71 -12.55 -2.17
CA GLU A 423 -10.83 -13.14 -1.44
C GLU A 423 -11.12 -12.48 -0.08
N CYS A 424 -10.32 -11.52 0.37
CA CYS A 424 -10.63 -10.79 1.59
C CYS A 424 -11.83 -9.85 1.34
N GLU A 425 -12.91 -9.96 2.13
CA GLU A 425 -14.10 -9.10 1.96
C GLU A 425 -14.35 -8.14 3.13
N MET A 426 -13.63 -8.26 4.25
CA MET A 426 -13.74 -7.34 5.41
C MET A 426 -15.20 -7.12 5.91
N GLU A 427 -16.05 -8.16 5.87
CA GLU A 427 -17.50 -8.01 6.05
C GLU A 427 -17.90 -7.37 7.39
N ALA A 428 -17.18 -7.65 8.49
CA ALA A 428 -17.46 -7.04 9.79
C ALA A 428 -17.20 -5.52 9.80
N MET A 429 -16.10 -5.07 9.18
CA MET A 429 -15.82 -3.65 8.91
C MET A 429 -16.94 -3.00 8.09
N TYR A 430 -17.45 -3.68 7.07
CA TYR A 430 -18.57 -3.16 6.28
C TYR A 430 -19.91 -3.19 7.01
N GLN A 431 -20.13 -4.10 7.96
CA GLN A 431 -21.31 -4.04 8.86
C GLN A 431 -21.22 -2.88 9.86
N PHE A 432 -20.03 -2.56 10.36
CA PHE A 432 -19.79 -1.34 11.14
C PHE A 432 -20.09 -0.08 10.30
N ILE A 433 -19.58 0.02 9.07
CA ILE A 433 -19.90 1.12 8.13
C ILE A 433 -21.43 1.23 7.92
N LYS A 434 -22.10 0.10 7.65
CA LYS A 434 -23.57 0.02 7.49
C LYS A 434 -24.36 0.32 8.78
N ARG A 435 -23.71 0.44 9.95
CA ARG A 435 -24.31 0.92 11.22
C ARG A 435 -24.12 2.42 11.37
N VAL A 436 -22.90 2.90 11.19
CA VAL A 436 -22.53 4.32 11.35
C VAL A 436 -23.27 5.22 10.37
N PHE A 437 -23.50 4.78 9.12
CA PHE A 437 -24.34 5.49 8.15
C PHE A 437 -25.87 5.24 8.32
N LYS A 438 -26.32 4.88 9.53
CA LYS A 438 -27.75 4.73 9.89
C LYS A 438 -28.12 5.33 11.25
N SER A 439 -27.14 5.74 12.05
CA SER A 439 -27.30 6.40 13.35
C SER A 439 -27.36 7.92 13.18
#